data_AF-A0AAW1I1I0-F1
#
_entry.id   AF-A0AAW1I1I0-F1
#
_cell.length_a   1.000
_cell.length_b   1.000
_cell.length_c   1.000
_cell.angle_alpha   90.00
_cell.angle_beta   90.00
_cell.angle_gamma   90.00
#
_symmetry.space_group_name_H-M   'P 1'
#
loop_
_entity.id
_entity.type
_entity.pdbx_description
1 polymer ?
#
loop_
_entity_poly.entity_id
_entity_poly.type
_entity_poly.pdbx_seq_one_letter_code
_entity_poly.pdbx_strand_id
1 'polypeptide(L)'
;MVCIRNYKNLDSLICVDMVLIDEEGGYVHATIKGDFADKLRSKLTEGGVYIFSNFAIELNKSMYRVVSDSKIMIKFFYNTYIKAVKEEDYAIPKHKFDFSPYPTLEQRRLKFDVLSGL
;
A
#
# COMPACT_ATOMS: atom_id res chain seq x y z
N MET A 1 -3.94 5.82 1.51
CA MET A 1 -4.62 4.56 1.12
C MET A 1 -5.48 4.80 -0.12
N VAL A 2 -5.55 3.88 -1.09
CA VAL A 2 -6.25 4.11 -2.38
C VAL A 2 -7.31 3.03 -2.64
N CYS A 3 -8.52 3.44 -3.00
CA CYS A 3 -9.62 2.55 -3.39
C CYS A 3 -9.67 2.42 -4.91
N ILE A 4 -9.58 1.19 -5.42
CA ILE A 4 -9.67 0.90 -6.85
C ILE A 4 -11.06 0.32 -7.12
N ARG A 5 -11.85 1.03 -7.92
CA ARG A 5 -13.24 0.69 -8.24
C ARG A 5 -13.38 0.21 -9.67
N ASN A 6 -14.41 -0.58 -9.93
CA ASN A 6 -14.73 -1.03 -11.27
C ASN A 6 -15.30 0.14 -12.09
N TYR A 7 -14.70 0.43 -13.25
CA TYR A 7 -15.14 1.53 -14.11
C TYR A 7 -16.55 1.31 -14.69
N LYS A 8 -17.02 0.06 -14.78
CA LYS A 8 -18.39 -0.27 -15.23
C LYS A 8 -19.41 -0.22 -14.10
N ASN A 9 -18.97 -0.35 -12.85
CA ASN A 9 -19.81 -0.31 -11.66
C ASN A 9 -19.02 0.30 -10.51
N LEU A 10 -19.17 1.62 -10.31
CA LEU A 10 -18.40 2.37 -9.32
C LEU A 10 -18.68 1.93 -7.88
N ASP A 11 -19.82 1.30 -7.61
CA ASP A 11 -20.14 0.75 -6.29
C ASP A 11 -19.33 -0.53 -6.00
N SER A 12 -18.84 -1.21 -7.04
CA SER A 12 -17.99 -2.40 -6.91
C SER A 12 -16.53 -2.02 -6.67
N LEU A 13 -16.07 -2.28 -5.45
CA LEU A 13 -14.67 -2.15 -5.06
C LEU A 13 -13.87 -3.36 -5.56
N ILE A 14 -12.86 -3.12 -6.40
CA ILE A 14 -11.96 -4.17 -6.91
C ILE A 14 -10.94 -4.54 -5.84
N CYS A 15 -10.25 -3.53 -5.30
CA CYS A 15 -9.33 -3.69 -4.19
C CYS A 15 -9.04 -2.35 -3.51
N VAL A 16 -8.37 -2.43 -2.37
CA VAL A 16 -7.79 -1.29 -1.66
C VAL A 16 -6.29 -1.52 -1.59
N ASP A 17 -5.51 -0.60 -2.15
CA ASP A 17 -4.05 -0.64 -2.10
C ASP A 17 -3.54 0.38 -1.07
N MET A 18 -2.47 0.02 -0.37
CA MET A 18 -1.85 0.86 0.65
C MET A 18 -0.34 0.63 0.74
N VAL A 19 0.37 1.59 1.30
CA VAL A 19 1.79 1.46 1.66
C VAL A 19 1.86 1.40 3.18
N LEU A 20 2.53 0.38 3.70
CA LEU A 20 2.81 0.23 5.13
C LEU A 20 4.25 0.62 5.38
N ILE A 21 4.51 1.30 6.50
CA ILE A 21 5.85 1.71 6.95
C ILE A 21 6.05 1.14 8.35
N ASP A 22 7.24 0.61 8.64
CA ASP A 22 7.64 0.13 9.96
C ASP A 22 8.60 1.11 10.67
N GLU A 23 9.00 0.77 11.90
CA GLU A 23 9.89 1.60 12.72
C GLU A 23 11.30 1.77 12.13
N GLU A 24 11.76 0.81 11.32
CA GLU A 24 13.05 0.89 10.63
C GLU A 24 12.97 1.77 9.36
N GLY A 25 11.77 2.28 9.03
CA GLY A 25 11.51 3.04 7.81
C GLY A 25 11.50 2.16 6.56
N GLY A 26 11.40 0.84 6.75
CA GLY A 26 11.05 -0.12 5.71
C GLY A 26 9.61 0.11 5.28
N TYR A 27 9.32 -0.15 4.01
CA TYR A 27 7.99 0.11 3.46
C TYR A 27 7.62 -0.94 2.41
N VAL A 28 6.35 -1.33 2.43
CA VAL A 28 5.85 -2.42 1.59
C VAL A 28 4.44 -2.11 1.08
N HIS A 29 4.19 -2.51 -0.16
CA HIS A 29 2.85 -2.46 -0.74
C HIS A 29 1.97 -3.54 -0.08
N ALA A 30 0.75 -3.17 0.32
CA ALA A 30 -0.26 -4.09 0.77
C ALA A 30 -1.58 -3.91 -0.01
N THR A 31 -2.33 -5.00 -0.20
CA THR A 31 -3.63 -4.98 -0.88
C THR A 31 -4.71 -5.73 -0.10
N ILE A 32 -5.96 -5.28 -0.26
CA ILE A 32 -7.16 -5.95 0.20
C ILE A 32 -8.08 -6.16 -1.01
N LYS A 33 -8.49 -7.41 -1.30
CA LYS A 33 -9.39 -7.70 -2.43
C LYS A 33 -10.87 -7.47 -2.08
N GLY A 34 -11.64 -7.10 -3.10
CA GLY A 34 -13.00 -6.53 -3.05
C GLY A 34 -13.96 -7.12 -2.02
N ASP A 35 -14.13 -8.45 -2.01
CA ASP A 35 -15.18 -9.12 -1.22
C ASP A 35 -15.18 -8.76 0.28
N PHE A 36 -14.02 -8.41 0.83
CA PHE A 36 -13.86 -7.99 2.22
C PHE A 36 -13.10 -6.66 2.35
N ALA A 37 -12.86 -5.96 1.24
CA ALA A 37 -12.12 -4.72 1.19
C ALA A 37 -12.81 -3.62 2.00
N ASP A 38 -14.12 -3.44 1.85
CA ASP A 38 -14.86 -2.43 2.64
C ASP A 38 -14.81 -2.71 4.13
N LYS A 39 -14.97 -3.98 4.54
CA LYS A 39 -14.97 -4.39 5.96
C LYS A 39 -13.61 -4.20 6.63
N LEU A 40 -12.51 -4.50 5.94
CA LEU A 40 -11.18 -4.31 6.52
C LEU A 40 -10.74 -2.85 6.42
N ARG A 41 -11.07 -2.17 5.32
CA ARG A 41 -10.80 -0.73 5.15
C ARG A 41 -11.47 0.10 6.23
N SER A 42 -12.70 -0.23 6.63
CA SER A 42 -13.39 0.54 7.68
C SER A 42 -12.70 0.48 9.05
N LYS A 43 -11.75 -0.43 9.24
CA LYS A 43 -10.91 -0.53 10.45
C LYS A 43 -9.59 0.25 10.34
N LEU A 44 -9.32 0.83 9.16
CA LEU A 44 -8.06 1.47 8.83
C LEU A 44 -8.28 2.95 8.54
N THR A 45 -7.43 3.77 9.14
CA THR A 45 -7.31 5.21 8.90
C THR A 45 -5.87 5.49 8.47
N GLU A 46 -5.72 6.31 7.43
CA GLU A 46 -4.41 6.75 6.94
C GLU A 46 -3.64 7.49 8.04
N GLY A 47 -2.35 7.18 8.17
CA GLY A 47 -1.50 7.68 9.25
C GLY A 47 -1.67 6.97 10.60
N GLY A 48 -2.62 6.04 10.75
CA GLY A 48 -2.76 5.26 11.98
C GLY A 48 -1.69 4.16 12.12
N VAL A 49 -1.42 3.76 13.36
CA VAL A 49 -0.49 2.67 13.69
C VAL A 49 -1.26 1.40 14.05
N TYR A 50 -0.84 0.27 13.49
CA TYR A 50 -1.55 -1.00 13.60
C TYR A 50 -0.61 -2.18 13.76
N ILE A 51 -1.09 -3.19 14.48
CA ILE A 51 -0.54 -4.54 14.47
C ILE A 51 -1.35 -5.38 13.47
N PHE A 52 -0.64 -5.96 12.51
CA PHE A 52 -1.19 -6.88 11.52
C PHE A 52 -0.68 -8.30 11.76
N SER A 53 -1.55 -9.30 11.63
CA SER A 53 -1.12 -10.70 11.54
C SER A 53 -2.07 -11.52 10.67
N ASN A 54 -1.66 -12.74 10.31
CA ASN A 54 -2.44 -13.63 9.45
C ASN A 54 -2.72 -13.03 8.05
N PHE A 55 -1.64 -12.64 7.38
CA PHE A 55 -1.63 -12.15 6.00
C PHE A 55 -0.72 -13.03 5.14
N ALA A 56 -0.86 -12.97 3.81
CA ALA A 56 0.10 -13.61 2.89
C ALA A 56 1.11 -12.60 2.35
N ILE A 57 2.24 -13.15 1.91
CA ILE A 57 3.22 -12.48 1.06
C ILE A 57 3.02 -13.01 -0.36
N GLU A 58 2.86 -12.11 -1.33
CA GLU A 58 2.77 -12.43 -2.76
C GLU A 58 3.82 -11.64 -3.55
N LEU A 59 4.05 -12.02 -4.81
CA LEU A 59 4.86 -11.21 -5.71
C LEU A 59 4.15 -9.88 -6.00
N ASN A 60 4.92 -8.80 -6.02
CA ASN A 60 4.38 -7.47 -6.29
C ASN A 60 3.90 -7.34 -7.74
N LYS A 61 2.96 -6.41 -7.99
CA LYS A 61 2.40 -6.14 -9.32
C LYS A 61 3.52 -5.63 -10.24
N SER A 62 3.90 -6.42 -11.25
CA SER A 62 5.04 -6.13 -12.14
C SER A 62 4.87 -4.89 -13.01
N MET A 63 3.63 -4.49 -13.30
CA MET A 63 3.29 -3.39 -14.20
C MET A 63 3.11 -2.04 -13.49
N TYR A 64 2.85 -2.05 -12.17
CA TYR A 64 2.59 -0.83 -11.39
C TYR A 64 3.21 -1.00 -9.99
N ARG A 65 4.45 -0.57 -9.82
CA ARG A 65 5.13 -0.60 -8.53
C ARG A 65 4.85 0.67 -7.76
N VAL A 66 4.03 0.54 -6.72
CA VAL A 66 3.80 1.60 -5.73
C VAL A 66 5.07 1.84 -4.90
N VAL A 67 5.87 0.80 -4.69
CA VAL A 67 7.17 0.82 -4.01
C VAL A 67 8.21 0.27 -4.98
N SER A 68 9.16 1.11 -5.39
CA SER A 68 10.08 0.81 -6.52
C SER A 68 10.97 -0.41 -6.27
N ASP A 69 11.30 -0.67 -5.01
CA ASP A 69 12.37 -1.60 -4.65
C ASP A 69 11.85 -2.94 -4.11
N SER A 70 10.53 -3.08 -3.92
CA SER A 70 9.95 -4.31 -3.34
C SER A 70 9.40 -5.25 -4.41
N LYS A 71 9.99 -6.44 -4.50
CA LYS A 71 9.51 -7.57 -5.33
C LYS A 71 8.31 -8.30 -4.73
N ILE A 72 8.00 -8.01 -3.47
CA ILE A 72 6.92 -8.66 -2.72
C ILE A 72 5.90 -7.63 -2.25
N MET A 73 4.70 -8.11 -1.95
CA MET A 73 3.63 -7.33 -1.37
C MET A 73 2.88 -8.16 -0.34
N ILE A 74 2.24 -7.46 0.60
CA ILE A 74 1.37 -8.08 1.58
C ILE A 74 -0.05 -8.17 0.99
N LYS A 75 -0.71 -9.30 1.21
CA LYS A 75 -2.11 -9.49 0.87
C LYS A 75 -2.91 -9.83 2.11
N PHE A 76 -3.90 -8.99 2.38
CA PHE A 76 -4.87 -9.26 3.44
C PHE A 76 -5.96 -10.20 2.93
N PHE A 77 -6.42 -11.06 3.83
CA PHE A 77 -7.58 -11.92 3.64
C PHE A 77 -8.65 -11.58 4.67
N TYR A 78 -9.83 -12.20 4.54
CA TYR A 78 -10.96 -11.97 5.44
C TYR A 78 -10.63 -12.16 6.94
N ASN A 79 -9.63 -13.01 7.26
CA ASN A 79 -9.21 -13.35 8.62
C ASN A 79 -7.90 -12.66 9.04
N THR A 80 -7.39 -11.71 8.25
CA THR A 80 -6.27 -10.88 8.68
C THR A 80 -6.65 -10.12 9.94
N TYR A 81 -5.83 -10.27 10.97
CA TYR A 81 -6.00 -9.58 12.23
C TYR A 81 -5.48 -8.15 12.10
N ILE A 82 -6.28 -7.19 12.56
CA ILE A 82 -5.96 -5.77 12.55
C ILE A 82 -6.29 -5.22 13.93
N LYS A 83 -5.28 -4.65 14.61
CA LYS A 83 -5.44 -3.97 15.90
C LYS A 83 -4.80 -2.59 15.84
N ALA A 84 -5.61 -1.55 16.03
CA ALA A 84 -5.10 -0.20 16.21
C ALA A 84 -4.36 -0.08 17.55
N VAL A 85 -3.26 0.67 17.56
CA VAL A 85 -2.46 0.97 18.75
C VAL A 85 -2.20 2.47 18.83
N LYS A 86 -1.69 2.95 19.98
CA LYS A 86 -1.37 4.37 20.13
C LYS A 86 -0.10 4.69 19.38
N GLU A 87 -0.11 5.80 18.64
CA GLU A 87 1.06 6.26 17.88
C GLU A 87 2.25 6.59 18.79
N GLU A 88 1.99 7.08 20.00
CA GLU A 88 2.99 7.47 21.01
C GLU A 88 3.91 6.31 21.44
N ASP A 89 3.42 5.07 21.32
CA ASP A 89 4.13 3.86 21.75
C ASP A 89 5.16 3.39 20.69
N TYR A 90 5.15 3.94 19.47
CA TYR A 90 5.94 3.46 18.33
C TYR A 90 6.59 4.61 17.56
N ALA A 91 7.88 4.48 17.24
CA ALA A 91 8.63 5.51 16.52
C ALA A 91 8.58 5.32 14.99
N ILE A 92 7.38 5.22 14.42
CA ILE A 92 7.20 4.97 12.97
C ILE A 92 7.23 6.29 12.18
N PRO A 93 8.07 6.41 11.13
CA PRO A 93 8.04 7.57 10.25
C PRO A 93 6.71 7.71 9.51
N LYS A 94 6.15 8.92 9.46
CA LYS A 94 4.88 9.18 8.73
C LYS A 94 4.99 9.09 7.22
N HIS A 95 6.19 9.38 6.69
CA HIS A 95 6.42 9.51 5.25
C HIS A 95 7.73 8.86 4.85
N LYS A 96 7.75 8.33 3.62
CA LYS A 96 8.93 7.79 2.95
C LYS A 96 9.06 8.44 1.58
N PHE A 97 10.27 8.86 1.22
CA PHE A 97 10.56 9.49 -0.06
C PHE A 97 11.78 8.85 -0.71
N ASP A 98 11.63 8.46 -1.98
CA ASP A 98 12.73 7.96 -2.82
C ASP A 98 13.14 9.04 -3.83
N PHE A 99 13.96 9.98 -3.34
CA PHE A 99 14.45 11.08 -4.15
C PHE A 99 15.30 10.56 -5.31
N SER A 100 15.17 11.22 -6.45
CA SER A 100 16.08 11.01 -7.58
C SER A 100 16.65 12.34 -8.06
N PRO A 101 17.96 12.39 -8.34
CA PRO A 101 18.57 13.57 -8.93
C PRO A 101 17.88 13.97 -10.24
N TYR A 102 17.77 15.27 -10.49
CA TYR A 102 17.19 15.78 -11.73
C TYR A 102 17.78 15.13 -13.01
N PRO A 103 19.10 14.91 -13.14
CA PRO A 103 19.67 14.26 -14.33
C PRO A 103 19.19 12.83 -14.59
N THR A 104 18.66 12.12 -13.59
CA THR A 104 18.19 10.72 -13.74
C THR A 104 16.70 10.63 -14.07
N LEU A 105 15.98 11.75 -14.11
CA LEU A 105 14.53 11.77 -14.37
C LEU A 105 14.19 11.30 -15.80
N GLU A 106 14.99 11.64 -16.80
CA GLU A 106 14.77 11.19 -18.19
C GLU A 106 14.81 9.66 -18.32
N GLN A 107 15.64 8.99 -17.50
CA GLN A 107 15.75 7.54 -17.47
C GLN A 107 14.55 6.88 -16.77
N ARG A 108 13.88 7.60 -15.85
CA ARG A 108 12.66 7.14 -15.18
C ARG A 108 11.46 7.11 -16.11
N ARG A 109 11.39 7.98 -17.13
CA ARG A 109 10.29 7.99 -18.11
C ARG A 109 10.12 6.66 -18.86
N LEU A 110 11.19 5.87 -18.94
CA LEU A 110 11.23 4.56 -19.62
C LEU A 110 10.90 3.39 -18.69
N LYS A 111 10.77 3.63 -17.37
CA LYS A 111 10.27 2.66 -16.41
C LYS A 111 8.80 2.98 -16.14
N PHE A 112 7.92 1.99 -16.29
CA PHE A 112 6.47 2.11 -16.03
C PHE A 112 6.10 2.36 -14.54
N ASP A 113 7.01 2.95 -13.77
CA ASP A 113 6.86 3.23 -12.33
C ASP A 113 6.19 4.61 -12.07
N VAL A 114 5.69 5.29 -13.10
CA VAL A 114 5.01 6.59 -12.95
C VAL A 114 3.50 6.37 -12.82
N LEU A 115 2.97 6.63 -11.63
CA LEU A 115 1.55 6.95 -11.48
C LEU A 115 1.30 8.25 -12.24
N SER A 116 0.78 8.14 -13.47
CA SER A 116 0.33 9.29 -14.23
C SER A 116 -0.92 9.85 -13.56
N GLY A 117 -0.72 10.73 -12.59
CA GLY A 117 -1.73 11.62 -12.07
C GLY A 117 -1.95 12.77 -13.05
N LEU A 118 -3.04 12.68 -13.81
CA LEU A 118 -3.82 13.81 -14.33
C LEU A 118 -5.29 13.48 -14.10
#